data_AF-A0A5U4ZZH2-F1
#
_entry.id   AF-A0A5U4ZZH2-F1
#
_cell.length_a   1.000
_cell.length_b   1.000
_cell.length_c   1.000
_cell.angle_alpha   90.00
_cell.angle_beta   90.00
_cell.angle_gamma   90.00
#
_symmetry.space_group_name_H-M   'P 1'
#
loop_
_entity.id
_entity.type
_entity.pdbx_description
1 polymer ?
#
loop_
_entity_poly.entity_id
_entity_poly.type
_entity_poly.pdbx_seq_one_letter_code
_entity_poly.pdbx_strand_id
1 'polypeptide(L)' 'MPKKARELSALAVSRLKAEGRYAVSGVDGLYLRIARRSRAWGLIY' A
#
# COMPACT_ATOMS: atom_id res chain seq x y z
N MET A 1 20.00 0.24 -5.18
CA MET A 1 19.10 1.39 -4.94
C MET A 1 17.70 0.85 -4.73
N PRO A 2 17.06 1.02 -3.56
CA PRO A 2 15.67 0.61 -3.41
C PRO A 2 14.87 1.52 -4.34
N LYS A 3 14.24 0.94 -5.36
CA LYS A 3 13.26 1.65 -6.19
C LYS A 3 12.16 2.07 -5.22
N LYS A 4 12.14 3.35 -4.81
CA LYS A 4 10.97 3.92 -4.13
C LYS A 4 9.76 3.45 -4.91
N ALA A 5 8.88 2.69 -4.25
CA ALA A 5 7.70 2.18 -4.90
C ALA A 5 6.94 3.40 -5.43
N ARG A 6 6.61 3.36 -6.72
CA ARG A 6 5.89 4.46 -7.38
C ARG A 6 4.63 4.71 -6.57
N GLU A 7 4.51 5.91 -5.98
CA GLU A 7 3.40 6.25 -5.10
C GLU A 7 2.09 5.90 -5.79
N LEU A 8 1.29 5.05 -5.15
CA LEU A 8 -0.02 4.74 -5.68
C LEU A 8 -0.92 5.94 -5.38
N SER A 9 -1.44 6.57 -6.44
CA SER A 9 -2.44 7.62 -6.26
C SER A 9 -3.67 7.08 -5.52
N ALA A 10 -4.43 7.96 -4.86
CA ALA A 10 -5.66 7.57 -4.16
C ALA A 10 -6.64 6.79 -5.06
N LEU A 11 -6.67 7.09 -6.37
CA LEU A 11 -7.46 6.36 -7.35
C LEU A 11 -6.90 4.96 -7.66
N ALA A 12 -5.58 4.80 -7.71
CA ALA A 12 -4.97 3.48 -7.85
C ALA A 12 -5.26 2.63 -6.62
N VAL A 13 -5.18 3.23 -5.42
CA VAL A 13 -5.51 2.58 -4.15
C VAL A 13 -6.97 2.14 -4.09
N SER A 14 -7.93 2.97 -4.54
CA SER A 14 -9.35 2.62 -4.52
C SER A 14 -9.71 1.46 -5.45
N ARG A 15 -8.89 1.20 -6.47
CA ARG A 15 -9.04 0.08 -7.41
C ARG A 15 -8.46 -1.23 -6.89
N LEU A 16 -7.66 -1.22 -5.82
CA LEU A 16 -7.10 -2.43 -5.22
C LEU A 16 -8.20 -3.25 -4.56
N LYS A 17 -8.39 -4.49 -5.04
CA LYS A 17 -9.37 -5.45 -4.50
C LYS A 17 -8.75 -6.79 -4.10
N ALA A 18 -7.59 -7.10 -4.65
CA ALA A 18 -6.88 -8.33 -4.31
C ALA A 18 -6.32 -8.23 -2.89
N GLU A 19 -6.21 -9.38 -2.23
CA GLU A 19 -5.52 -9.46 -0.96
C GLU A 19 -4.02 -9.23 -1.16
N GLY A 20 -3.38 -8.59 -0.19
CA GLY A 20 -1.94 -8.32 -0.25
C GLY A 20 -1.49 -7.12 0.56
N ARG A 21 -0.21 -6.81 0.40
CA ARG A 21 0.43 -5.59 0.93
C ARG A 21 0.88 -4.75 -0.25
N TYR A 22 0.43 -3.50 -0.27
CA TYR A 22 0.70 -2.57 -1.36
C TYR A 22 1.45 -1.37 -0.81
N ALA A 23 2.63 -1.08 -1.34
CA ALA A 23 3.31 0.17 -1.06
C ALA A 23 2.49 1.31 -1.68
N VAL A 24 2.09 2.27 -0.85
CA VAL A 24 1.08 3.29 -1.19
C VAL A 24 1.60 4.71 -1.09
N SER A 25 2.83 4.90 -0.62
CA SER A 25 3.51 6.20 -0.61
C SER A 25 5.01 6.04 -0.85
N GLY A 26 5.69 7.17 -1.01
CA GLY A 26 7.14 7.28 -1.09
C GLY A 26 7.79 7.35 0.29
N VAL A 27 7.03 7.08 1.35
CA VAL A 27 7.51 6.87 2.71
C VAL A 27 7.87 5.39 2.85
N ASP A 28 9.13 5.12 3.19
CA ASP A 28 9.57 3.75 3.42
C ASP A 28 8.78 3.12 4.57
N GLY A 29 8.36 1.87 4.37
CA GLY A 29 7.60 1.12 5.36
C GLY A 29 6.09 1.41 5.42
N LEU A 30 5.55 2.39 4.70
CA LEU A 30 4.10 2.62 4.63
C LEU A 30 3.44 1.72 3.57
N TYR A 31 2.49 0.89 3.99
CA TYR A 31 1.73 0.02 3.09
C TYR A 31 0.25 -0.05 3.45
N LEU A 32 -0.57 -0.33 2.44
CA LEU A 32 -1.95 -0.76 2.60
C LEU A 32 -1.99 -2.28 2.66
N ARG A 33 -2.62 -2.83 3.69
CA ARG A 33 -2.94 -4.25 3.80
C ARG A 33 -4.40 -4.48 3.46
N ILE A 34 -4.66 -5.34 2.48
CA ILE A 34 -5.98 -5.88 2.19
C ILE A 34 -5.97 -7.35 2.60
N ALA A 35 -6.83 -7.73 3.53
CA ALA A 35 -6.96 -9.10 4.00
C ALA A 35 -8.42 -9.42 4.32
N ARG A 36 -8.94 -10.50 3.73
CA ARG A 36 -10.36 -10.88 3.77
C ARG A 36 -11.25 -9.75 3.24
N ARG A 37 -11.90 -9.02 4.14
CA ARG A 37 -12.76 -7.85 3.84
C ARG A 37 -12.32 -6.59 4.58
N SER A 38 -11.14 -6.64 5.20
CA SER A 38 -10.57 -5.51 5.94
C SER A 38 -9.49 -4.82 5.13
N ARG A 39 -9.41 -3.51 5.32
CA ARG A 39 -8.37 -2.64 4.77
C ARG A 39 -7.75 -1.89 5.93
N ALA A 40 -6.44 -2.00 6.08
CA ALA A 40 -5.70 -1.36 7.17
C ALA A 40 -4.40 -0.75 6.66
N TRP A 41 -4.04 0.40 7.22
CA TRP A 41 -2.74 1.04 6.99
C TRP A 41 -1.73 0.47 7.99
N GLY A 42 -0.55 0.11 7.50
CA GLY A 42 0.57 -0.33 8.32
C GLY A 42 1.79 0.53 8.05
N LEU A 43 2.47 0.93 9.11
CA LEU A 43 3.78 1.58 9.06
C LEU A 43 4.77 0.67 9.79
N ILE A 44 5.85 0.30 9.12
CA ILE A 44 6.99 -0.38 9.74
C ILE A 44 8.06 0.68 9.98
N TYR A 45 8.49 0.80 11.24
CA TYR A 45 9.61 1.64 11.67
C TYR A 45 10.87 0.79 11.88
#